data_AF-A0A069QJ02-F1
#
_entry.id   AF-A0A069QJ02-F1
#
_cell.length_a   1.000
_cell.length_b   1.000
_cell.length_c   1.000
_cell.angle_alpha   90.00
_cell.angle_beta   90.00
_cell.angle_gamma   90.00
#
_symmetry.space_group_name_H-M   'P 1'
#
loop_
_entity.id
_entity.type
_entity.pdbx_description
1 polymer ?
#
loop_
_entity_poly.entity_id
_entity_poly.type
_entity_poly.pdbx_seq_one_letter_code
_entity_poly.pdbx_strand_id
1 'polypeptide(L)'
;MRKNFAILFMIINVCFLSAHAQRSCKDCIQDLYKMMEASLLDSISIGHSSYSVKSLYQGKGHGLVVGAISKARVFSYGNPLDSVVMLDLGDKALYFMVNTEPPRSFKHTDINAVYDSEGRNLLDKEDYMMFPAVINDPDGFTFVREGPSTKFKVKAKIEKDKIFFYTPILSGDWYRIYLKDGGPCIGYVHCSRILPYDKCSMQIKKKMRNLMS
;
A
#
# COMPACT_ATOMS: atom_id res chain seq x y z
N MET A 1 -31.54 -50.92 -30.54
CA MET A 1 -31.72 -49.48 -30.30
C MET A 1 -30.59 -48.98 -29.41
N ARG A 2 -29.65 -48.20 -29.97
CA ARG A 2 -28.61 -47.51 -29.21
C ARG A 2 -29.24 -46.37 -28.40
N LYS A 3 -29.09 -46.39 -27.09
CA LYS A 3 -29.34 -45.22 -26.22
C LYS A 3 -27.97 -44.67 -25.81
N ASN A 4 -27.57 -43.58 -26.46
CA ASN A 4 -26.67 -42.61 -25.82
C ASN A 4 -27.57 -41.68 -25.01
N PHE A 5 -27.21 -41.35 -23.77
CA PHE A 5 -26.99 -39.97 -23.33
C PHE A 5 -26.62 -39.88 -21.85
N ALA A 6 -25.54 -39.13 -21.62
CA ALA A 6 -25.14 -38.38 -20.42
C ALA A 6 -24.95 -39.14 -19.09
N ILE A 7 -23.69 -39.51 -18.82
CA ILE A 7 -23.18 -39.63 -17.45
C ILE A 7 -23.16 -38.21 -16.87
N LEU A 8 -24.17 -37.89 -16.07
CA LEU A 8 -24.19 -36.71 -15.23
C LEU A 8 -23.16 -36.92 -14.12
N PHE A 9 -21.97 -36.34 -14.26
CA PHE A 9 -21.01 -36.26 -13.17
C PHE A 9 -21.65 -35.45 -12.04
N MET A 10 -22.15 -36.16 -11.03
CA MET A 10 -22.40 -35.59 -9.70
C MET A 10 -21.05 -35.15 -9.11
N ILE A 11 -20.64 -33.92 -9.41
CA ILE A 11 -19.70 -33.21 -8.54
C ILE A 11 -20.54 -32.64 -7.39
N ILE A 12 -20.78 -33.50 -6.42
CA ILE A 12 -21.04 -33.08 -5.04
C ILE A 12 -19.72 -32.51 -4.54
N ASN A 13 -19.46 -31.23 -4.80
CA ASN A 13 -18.48 -30.50 -4.01
C ASN A 13 -19.24 -29.81 -2.90
N VAL A 14 -19.39 -30.56 -1.82
CA VAL A 14 -19.42 -30.12 -0.42
C VAL A 14 -19.81 -28.65 -0.24
N CYS A 15 -21.10 -28.46 -0.01
CA CYS A 15 -21.62 -27.23 0.53
C CYS A 15 -20.93 -26.86 1.86
N PHE A 16 -20.72 -25.56 2.06
CA PHE A 16 -20.55 -24.88 3.35
C PHE A 16 -19.30 -25.19 4.17
N LEU A 17 -18.14 -24.73 3.70
CA LEU A 17 -17.23 -24.02 4.59
C LEU A 17 -17.65 -22.55 4.55
N SER A 18 -18.08 -22.03 5.69
CA SER A 18 -18.51 -20.65 5.94
C SER A 18 -17.91 -19.63 4.96
N ALA A 19 -18.77 -18.90 4.25
CA ALA A 19 -18.43 -17.68 3.53
C ALA A 19 -18.06 -16.55 4.52
N HIS A 20 -17.11 -16.79 5.42
CA HIS A 20 -16.39 -15.71 6.05
C HIS A 20 -15.52 -15.11 4.94
N ALA A 21 -15.94 -13.96 4.41
CA ALA A 21 -15.08 -13.15 3.57
C ALA A 21 -13.72 -13.05 4.25
N GLN A 22 -12.65 -13.41 3.53
CA GLN A 22 -11.30 -13.28 4.04
C GLN A 22 -11.10 -11.82 4.45
N ARG A 23 -10.79 -11.57 5.73
CA ARG A 23 -10.51 -10.22 6.22
C ARG A 23 -9.41 -9.60 5.34
N SER A 24 -9.58 -8.35 4.99
CA SER A 24 -8.63 -7.54 4.23
C SER A 24 -7.80 -6.66 5.16
N CYS A 25 -6.68 -6.11 4.67
CA CYS A 25 -5.91 -5.12 5.42
C CYS A 25 -6.73 -3.87 5.79
N LYS A 26 -7.78 -3.54 5.01
CA LYS A 26 -8.71 -2.45 5.35
C LYS A 26 -9.54 -2.76 6.59
N ASP A 27 -9.91 -4.03 6.79
CA ASP A 27 -10.67 -4.46 7.96
C ASP A 27 -9.85 -4.25 9.24
N CYS A 28 -8.52 -4.34 9.18
CA CYS A 28 -7.64 -4.01 10.31
C CYS A 28 -7.80 -2.56 10.76
N ILE A 29 -7.85 -1.63 9.79
CA ILE A 29 -7.99 -0.20 10.07
C ILE A 29 -9.40 0.11 10.59
N GLN A 30 -10.41 -0.58 10.03
CA GLN A 30 -11.78 -0.44 10.47
C GLN A 30 -11.99 -0.96 11.90
N ASP A 31 -11.42 -2.12 12.23
CA ASP A 31 -11.46 -2.72 13.57
C ASP A 31 -10.69 -1.87 14.57
N LEU A 32 -9.53 -1.34 14.16
CA LEU A 32 -8.77 -0.39 14.95
C LEU A 32 -9.62 0.82 15.32
N TYR A 33 -10.24 1.45 14.32
CA TYR A 33 -11.05 2.65 14.51
C TYR A 33 -12.24 2.38 15.45
N LYS A 34 -12.99 1.30 15.22
CA LYS A 34 -14.12 0.90 16.08
C LYS A 34 -13.69 0.64 17.52
N MET A 35 -12.54 0.01 17.74
CA MET A 35 -12.01 -0.26 19.08
C MET A 35 -11.73 1.05 19.84
N MET A 36 -11.08 2.01 19.17
CA MET A 36 -10.79 3.33 19.77
C MET A 36 -12.07 4.09 20.13
N GLU A 37 -13.09 4.03 19.27
CA GLU A 37 -14.38 4.69 19.55
C GLU A 37 -15.15 4.04 20.68
N ALA A 38 -15.30 2.70 20.66
CA ALA A 38 -16.03 1.98 21.68
C ALA A 38 -15.41 2.14 23.08
N SER A 39 -14.09 2.28 23.11
CA SER A 39 -13.31 2.39 24.35
C SER A 39 -13.04 3.85 24.77
N LEU A 40 -13.51 4.84 24.00
CA LEU A 40 -13.26 6.27 24.20
C LEU A 40 -11.77 6.57 24.47
N LEU A 41 -10.87 5.93 23.70
CA LEU A 41 -9.43 6.07 23.93
C LEU A 41 -8.94 7.44 23.46
N ASP A 42 -8.20 8.12 24.33
CA ASP A 42 -7.48 9.35 23.97
C ASP A 42 -6.16 9.06 23.23
N SER A 43 -5.61 7.87 23.41
CA SER A 43 -4.35 7.43 22.82
C SER A 43 -4.32 5.95 22.46
N ILE A 44 -3.47 5.58 21.51
CA ILE A 44 -3.25 4.22 21.07
C ILE A 44 -1.78 3.90 20.84
N SER A 45 -1.38 2.69 21.25
CA SER A 45 -0.08 2.13 20.88
C SER A 45 -0.14 1.39 19.53
N ILE A 46 0.71 1.80 18.59
CA ILE A 46 0.95 1.12 17.30
C ILE A 46 2.44 0.79 17.25
N GLY A 47 2.79 -0.49 17.11
CA GLY A 47 4.16 -0.97 17.30
C GLY A 47 4.70 -0.61 18.70
N HIS A 48 5.87 0.04 18.74
CA HIS A 48 6.50 0.50 19.99
C HIS A 48 6.15 1.93 20.36
N SER A 49 5.07 2.51 19.81
CA SER A 49 4.81 3.95 19.93
C SER A 49 3.36 4.29 20.23
N SER A 50 3.15 5.35 21.01
CA SER A 50 1.85 5.84 21.41
C SER A 50 1.46 7.11 20.66
N TYR A 51 0.22 7.15 20.17
CA TYR A 51 -0.35 8.25 19.40
C TYR A 51 -1.61 8.74 20.09
N SER A 52 -1.78 10.06 20.26
CA SER A 52 -3.12 10.58 20.56
C SER A 52 -4.04 10.30 19.38
N VAL A 53 -5.25 9.77 19.61
CA VAL A 53 -6.23 9.49 18.56
C VAL A 53 -6.60 10.76 17.80
N LYS A 54 -6.77 11.87 18.53
CA LYS A 54 -7.01 13.20 17.94
C LYS A 54 -5.86 13.61 17.02
N SER A 55 -4.61 13.44 17.45
CA SER A 55 -3.45 13.81 16.62
C SER A 55 -3.27 12.87 15.42
N LEU A 56 -3.50 11.57 15.60
CA LEU A 56 -3.40 10.56 14.56
C LEU A 56 -4.35 10.87 13.40
N TYR A 57 -5.64 11.05 13.69
CA TYR A 57 -6.63 11.46 12.70
C TYR A 57 -6.71 12.97 12.51
N GLN A 58 -5.72 13.71 13.00
CA GLN A 58 -5.53 15.15 12.76
C GLN A 58 -6.76 16.01 13.08
N GLY A 59 -7.50 15.64 14.12
CA GLY A 59 -8.71 16.31 14.58
C GLY A 59 -9.91 16.16 13.65
N LYS A 60 -9.84 15.29 12.62
CA LYS A 60 -10.97 15.04 11.72
C LYS A 60 -12.10 14.33 12.45
N GLY A 61 -13.33 14.76 12.18
CA GLY A 61 -14.53 14.19 12.78
C GLY A 61 -14.84 12.77 12.29
N HIS A 62 -15.63 12.06 13.08
CA HIS A 62 -15.99 10.65 12.87
C HIS A 62 -16.42 10.31 11.44
N GLY A 63 -17.41 11.03 10.91
CA GLY A 63 -17.98 10.74 9.59
C GLY A 63 -16.95 10.83 8.45
N LEU A 64 -15.96 11.73 8.57
CA LEU A 64 -14.89 11.86 7.59
C LEU A 64 -13.93 10.66 7.68
N VAL A 65 -13.54 10.24 8.89
CA VAL A 65 -12.63 9.11 9.08
C VAL A 65 -13.26 7.80 8.59
N VAL A 66 -14.51 7.52 8.97
CA VAL A 66 -15.24 6.33 8.48
C VAL A 66 -15.39 6.37 6.96
N GLY A 67 -15.72 7.55 6.41
CA GLY A 67 -15.78 7.76 4.97
C GLY A 67 -14.45 7.43 4.27
N ALA A 68 -13.33 7.88 4.85
CA ALA A 68 -11.98 7.62 4.34
C ALA A 68 -11.63 6.12 4.39
N ILE A 69 -11.95 5.43 5.49
CA ILE A 69 -11.72 3.98 5.64
C ILE A 69 -12.48 3.19 4.55
N SER A 70 -13.74 3.54 4.31
CA SER A 70 -14.56 2.87 3.28
C SER A 70 -13.98 3.01 1.87
N LYS A 71 -13.33 4.15 1.59
CA LYS A 71 -12.72 4.48 0.30
C LYS A 71 -11.20 4.24 0.25
N ALA A 72 -10.64 3.62 1.28
CA ALA A 72 -9.20 3.49 1.43
C ALA A 72 -8.54 2.85 0.20
N ARG A 73 -7.34 3.29 -0.14
CA ARG A 73 -6.55 2.69 -1.23
C ARG A 73 -5.49 1.78 -0.61
N VAL A 74 -5.27 0.62 -1.22
CA VAL A 74 -4.26 -0.34 -0.78
C VAL A 74 -3.11 -0.32 -1.76
N PHE A 75 -1.89 -0.23 -1.25
CA PHE A 75 -0.65 -0.36 -2.00
C PHE A 75 0.03 -1.66 -1.56
N SER A 76 0.46 -2.47 -2.53
CA SER A 76 1.26 -3.66 -2.24
C SER A 76 2.75 -3.31 -2.17
N TYR A 77 3.42 -3.76 -1.11
CA TYR A 77 4.89 -3.75 -1.03
C TYR A 77 5.53 -4.77 -1.98
N GLY A 78 4.75 -5.61 -2.66
CA GLY A 78 5.27 -6.66 -3.53
C GLY A 78 5.69 -7.94 -2.80
N ASN A 79 5.91 -7.87 -1.48
CA ASN A 79 6.02 -9.02 -0.60
C ASN A 79 4.61 -9.45 -0.10
N PRO A 80 4.43 -10.70 0.36
CA PRO A 80 3.15 -11.15 0.93
C PRO A 80 2.93 -10.70 2.39
N LEU A 81 3.96 -10.13 3.02
CA LEU A 81 4.02 -9.85 4.44
C LEU A 81 3.43 -8.48 4.79
N ASP A 82 3.43 -7.51 3.87
CA ASP A 82 3.01 -6.14 4.16
C ASP A 82 2.14 -5.53 3.06
N SER A 83 1.17 -4.74 3.48
CA SER A 83 0.37 -3.86 2.63
C SER A 83 0.21 -2.49 3.29
N VAL A 84 0.05 -1.45 2.49
CA VAL A 84 -0.21 -0.09 3.01
C VAL A 84 -1.60 0.35 2.67
N VAL A 85 -2.36 0.71 3.71
CA VAL A 85 -3.71 1.27 3.59
C VAL A 85 -3.63 2.78 3.70
N MET A 86 -3.94 3.49 2.62
CA MET A 86 -4.01 4.94 2.59
C MET A 86 -5.44 5.42 2.86
N LEU A 87 -5.57 6.28 3.87
CA LEU A 87 -6.78 7.03 4.17
C LEU A 87 -6.63 8.46 3.66
N ASP A 88 -7.52 8.86 2.75
CA ASP A 88 -7.65 10.24 2.30
C ASP A 88 -8.58 11.00 3.26
N LEU A 89 -8.00 11.93 4.01
CA LEU A 89 -8.69 12.77 4.98
C LEU A 89 -9.06 14.15 4.42
N GLY A 90 -9.03 14.31 3.08
CA GLY A 90 -9.43 15.50 2.35
C GLY A 90 -8.25 16.39 1.96
N ASP A 91 -7.63 17.06 2.94
CA ASP A 91 -6.45 17.91 2.75
C ASP A 91 -5.14 17.16 2.97
N LYS A 92 -5.22 15.95 3.53
CA LYS A 92 -4.07 15.14 3.96
C LYS A 92 -4.38 13.65 3.84
N ALA A 93 -3.32 12.85 3.73
CA ALA A 93 -3.38 11.40 3.81
C ALA A 93 -2.67 10.86 5.07
N LEU A 94 -3.14 9.70 5.52
CA LEU A 94 -2.43 8.80 6.42
C LEU A 94 -2.22 7.47 5.73
N TYR A 95 -1.08 6.84 5.97
CA TYR A 95 -0.76 5.55 5.41
C TYR A 95 -0.45 4.60 6.56
N PHE A 96 -1.17 3.48 6.65
CA PHE A 96 -0.99 2.47 7.67
C PHE A 96 -0.34 1.26 7.03
N MET A 97 0.88 0.92 7.44
CA MET A 97 1.50 -0.34 7.07
C MET A 97 0.94 -1.45 7.96
N VAL A 98 0.44 -2.49 7.32
CA VAL A 98 -0.27 -3.60 7.95
C VAL A 98 0.44 -4.88 7.54
N ASN A 99 0.86 -5.66 8.53
CA ASN A 99 1.35 -7.00 8.30
C ASN A 99 0.19 -7.89 7.83
N THR A 100 0.35 -8.50 6.66
CA THR A 100 -0.62 -9.36 5.98
C THR A 100 -0.20 -10.82 5.91
N GLU A 101 0.79 -11.26 6.69
CA GLU A 101 1.31 -12.63 6.68
C GLU A 101 0.20 -13.65 7.03
N PRO A 102 -0.12 -14.60 6.12
CA PRO A 102 -1.04 -15.69 6.43
C PRO A 102 -0.42 -16.67 7.45
N PRO A 103 -1.21 -17.49 8.18
CA PRO A 103 -2.66 -17.61 8.15
C PRO A 103 -3.29 -17.08 9.47
N ARG A 104 -3.65 -15.79 9.55
CA ARG A 104 -4.27 -15.25 10.79
C ARG A 104 -5.40 -14.28 10.49
N SER A 105 -6.33 -14.19 11.45
CA SER A 105 -7.33 -13.12 11.50
C SER A 105 -6.63 -11.84 11.90
N PHE A 106 -6.64 -10.86 11.00
CA PHE A 106 -5.94 -9.60 11.22
C PHE A 106 -6.54 -8.78 12.37
N LYS A 107 -5.66 -8.17 13.16
CA LYS A 107 -5.95 -7.34 14.34
C LYS A 107 -5.25 -5.98 14.21
N HIS A 108 -5.67 -5.01 15.01
CA HIS A 108 -5.00 -3.69 15.06
C HIS A 108 -3.52 -3.76 15.44
N THR A 109 -3.10 -4.81 16.16
CA THR A 109 -1.69 -5.08 16.50
C THR A 109 -0.82 -5.40 15.29
N ASP A 110 -1.42 -5.69 14.14
CA ASP A 110 -0.69 -5.99 12.90
C ASP A 110 -0.28 -4.71 12.17
N ILE A 111 -0.69 -3.54 12.67
CA ILE A 111 -0.20 -2.25 12.17
C ILE A 111 1.16 -2.00 12.80
N ASN A 112 2.20 -1.93 11.97
CA ASN A 112 3.59 -1.78 12.40
C ASN A 112 4.15 -0.36 12.20
N ALA A 113 3.61 0.42 11.25
CA ALA A 113 4.01 1.80 11.03
C ALA A 113 2.86 2.66 10.49
N VAL A 114 2.99 3.97 10.71
CA VAL A 114 2.09 5.00 10.16
C VAL A 114 2.91 6.09 9.49
N TYR A 115 2.51 6.52 8.31
CA TYR A 115 3.18 7.57 7.53
C TYR A 115 2.25 8.77 7.26
N ASP A 116 2.87 9.95 7.14
CA ASP A 116 2.20 11.22 6.81
C ASP A 116 1.90 11.36 5.31
N SER A 117 1.35 12.51 4.91
CA SER A 117 0.96 12.82 3.53
C SER A 117 2.12 12.90 2.54
N GLU A 118 3.34 13.05 3.06
CA GLU A 118 4.59 13.06 2.29
C GLU A 118 5.25 11.67 2.27
N GLY A 119 4.56 10.66 2.84
CA GLY A 119 5.04 9.29 2.97
C GLY A 119 6.18 9.11 3.97
N ARG A 120 6.40 10.07 4.88
CA ARG A 120 7.37 9.96 5.98
C ARG A 120 6.75 9.23 7.15
N ASN A 121 7.53 8.37 7.78
CA ASN A 121 7.09 7.72 9.00
C ASN A 121 6.79 8.80 10.06
N LEU A 122 5.73 8.57 10.85
CA LEU A 122 5.33 9.54 11.87
C LEU A 122 6.38 9.70 12.97
N LEU A 123 7.22 8.69 13.18
CA LEU A 123 8.23 8.63 14.23
C LEU A 123 9.64 8.88 13.67
N ASP A 124 10.05 8.05 12.71
CA ASP A 124 11.35 8.16 12.07
C ASP A 124 11.23 9.01 10.80
N LYS A 125 11.53 10.31 10.91
CA LYS A 125 11.37 11.25 9.78
C LYS A 125 12.32 10.97 8.61
N GLU A 126 13.31 10.11 8.79
CA GLU A 126 14.19 9.64 7.73
C GLU A 126 13.68 8.36 7.05
N ASP A 127 12.71 7.66 7.65
CA ASP A 127 12.03 6.51 7.06
C ASP A 127 10.87 6.95 6.17
N TYR A 128 10.82 6.38 4.97
CA TYR A 128 9.78 6.64 3.98
C TYR A 128 9.19 5.33 3.51
N MET A 129 7.88 5.30 3.27
CA MET A 129 7.27 4.16 2.59
C MET A 129 7.79 4.05 1.15
N MET A 130 8.25 2.86 0.76
CA MET A 130 8.91 2.60 -0.52
C MET A 130 8.27 1.41 -1.23
N PHE A 131 7.61 1.65 -2.36
CA PHE A 131 6.96 0.58 -3.12
C PHE A 131 7.76 0.23 -4.38
N PRO A 132 7.92 -1.06 -4.71
CA PRO A 132 8.62 -1.45 -5.93
C PRO A 132 7.79 -1.11 -7.18
N ALA A 133 8.50 -0.67 -8.22
CA ALA A 133 7.93 -0.34 -9.51
C ALA A 133 8.94 -0.58 -10.64
N VAL A 134 8.41 -0.61 -11.87
CA VAL A 134 9.18 -0.37 -13.10
C VAL A 134 8.57 0.85 -13.80
N ILE A 135 9.23 1.33 -14.85
CA ILE A 135 8.70 2.49 -15.59
C ILE A 135 7.52 2.08 -16.47
N ASN A 136 6.62 3.03 -16.70
CA ASN A 136 5.54 2.96 -17.69
C ASN A 136 5.80 4.00 -18.79
N ASP A 137 6.84 3.79 -19.59
CA ASP A 137 7.24 4.74 -20.63
C ASP A 137 7.41 4.05 -22.00
N PRO A 138 6.70 4.48 -23.06
CA PRO A 138 6.86 3.92 -24.40
C PRO A 138 8.27 4.13 -24.96
N ASP A 139 8.98 5.18 -24.54
CA ASP A 139 10.34 5.47 -25.01
C ASP A 139 11.37 4.50 -24.43
N GLY A 140 10.95 3.62 -23.53
CA GLY A 140 11.81 2.63 -22.89
C GLY A 140 12.67 3.20 -21.76
N PHE A 141 12.44 4.46 -21.36
CA PHE A 141 13.10 5.08 -20.23
C PHE A 141 12.32 6.25 -19.64
N THR A 142 12.67 6.68 -18.42
CA THR A 142 12.23 7.94 -17.84
C THR A 142 13.38 8.71 -17.19
N PHE A 143 13.26 10.03 -17.16
CA PHE A 143 14.23 10.91 -16.50
C PHE A 143 13.90 11.10 -15.03
N VAL A 144 14.91 10.93 -14.18
CA VAL A 144 14.85 11.30 -12.77
C VAL A 144 15.34 12.74 -12.62
N ARG A 145 14.54 13.59 -11.98
CA ARG A 145 14.83 15.01 -11.82
C ARG A 145 15.23 15.36 -10.40
N GLU A 146 15.97 16.46 -10.24
CA GLU A 146 16.38 16.95 -8.92
C GLU A 146 15.20 17.39 -8.03
N GLY A 147 14.07 17.75 -8.64
CA GLY A 147 12.87 18.21 -7.93
C GLY A 147 11.56 17.88 -8.66
N PRO A 148 10.42 18.19 -8.04
CA PRO A 148 9.09 17.72 -8.44
C PRO A 148 8.48 18.55 -9.58
N SER A 149 9.22 18.79 -10.66
CA SER A 149 8.69 19.38 -11.90
C SER A 149 9.64 19.17 -13.08
N THR A 150 9.13 19.38 -14.30
CA THR A 150 9.95 19.36 -15.52
C THR A 150 10.98 20.49 -15.61
N LYS A 151 10.90 21.51 -14.73
CA LYS A 151 11.84 22.64 -14.69
C LYS A 151 13.16 22.29 -13.99
N PHE A 152 13.15 21.27 -13.14
CA PHE A 152 14.37 20.81 -12.46
C PHE A 152 15.27 20.03 -13.41
N LYS A 153 16.58 20.10 -13.17
CA LYS A 153 17.59 19.41 -13.96
C LYS A 153 17.37 17.89 -13.89
N VAL A 154 17.73 17.22 -14.98
CA VAL A 154 17.80 15.76 -15.03
C VAL A 154 19.08 15.31 -14.35
N LYS A 155 18.96 14.37 -13.41
CA LYS A 155 20.07 13.82 -12.62
C LYS A 155 20.42 12.39 -13.01
N ALA A 156 19.42 11.62 -13.46
CA ALA A 156 19.61 10.23 -13.86
C ALA A 156 18.53 9.78 -14.85
N LYS A 157 18.69 8.55 -15.34
CA LYS A 157 17.74 7.86 -16.22
C LYS A 157 17.43 6.48 -15.62
N ILE A 158 16.18 6.07 -15.71
CA ILE A 158 15.74 4.70 -15.38
C ILE A 158 15.26 4.07 -16.67
N GLU A 159 15.88 2.96 -17.05
CA GLU A 159 15.55 2.18 -18.24
C GLU A 159 14.36 1.24 -17.98
N LYS A 160 13.73 0.75 -19.06
CA LYS A 160 12.67 -0.24 -19.02
C LYS A 160 13.08 -1.47 -18.22
N ASP A 161 12.11 -2.04 -17.49
CA ASP A 161 12.25 -3.22 -16.63
C ASP A 161 13.27 -3.10 -15.48
N LYS A 162 13.99 -1.97 -15.35
CA LYS A 162 14.80 -1.69 -14.16
C LYS A 162 13.86 -1.44 -12.97
N ILE A 163 13.97 -2.29 -11.96
CA ILE A 163 13.22 -2.14 -10.72
C ILE A 163 13.79 -0.97 -9.93
N PHE A 164 12.91 -0.13 -9.44
CA PHE A 164 13.19 0.97 -8.51
C PHE A 164 12.09 1.03 -7.46
N PHE A 165 12.25 1.89 -6.46
CA PHE A 165 11.24 2.13 -5.45
C PHE A 165 10.77 3.57 -5.50
N TYR A 166 9.52 3.79 -5.08
CA TYR A 166 8.93 5.13 -5.05
C TYR A 166 8.04 5.34 -3.82
N THR A 167 7.86 6.61 -3.44
CA THR A 167 6.94 7.03 -2.38
C THR A 167 5.76 7.77 -2.98
N PRO A 168 4.56 7.16 -3.06
CA PRO A 168 3.35 7.87 -3.50
C PRO A 168 2.91 8.89 -2.45
N ILE A 169 2.48 10.06 -2.89
CA ILE A 169 1.94 11.12 -2.01
C ILE A 169 0.58 11.57 -2.54
N LEU A 170 -0.27 12.12 -1.66
CA LEU A 170 -1.60 12.61 -2.05
C LEU A 170 -1.53 13.96 -2.77
N SER A 171 -0.61 14.83 -2.33
CA SER A 171 -0.56 16.26 -2.64
C SER A 171 0.10 16.62 -3.98
N GLY A 172 0.61 15.64 -4.74
CA GLY A 172 1.30 15.94 -6.00
C GLY A 172 1.59 14.74 -6.88
N ASP A 173 1.97 15.04 -8.13
CA ASP A 173 2.20 14.04 -9.18
C ASP A 173 3.67 13.64 -9.33
N TRP A 174 4.57 14.13 -8.49
CA TRP A 174 5.99 13.83 -8.57
C TRP A 174 6.45 13.08 -7.33
N TYR A 175 6.87 11.84 -7.52
CA TYR A 175 7.21 10.94 -6.43
C TYR A 175 8.71 10.84 -6.25
N ARG A 176 9.15 10.70 -4.99
CA ARG A 176 10.53 10.39 -4.64
C ARG A 176 10.88 9.01 -5.16
N ILE A 177 12.12 8.85 -5.64
CA ILE A 177 12.61 7.63 -6.28
C ILE A 177 13.89 7.14 -5.61
N TYR A 178 14.02 5.82 -5.50
CA TYR A 178 15.11 5.14 -4.84
C TYR A 178 15.56 3.94 -5.69
N LEU A 179 16.86 3.62 -5.68
CA LEU A 179 17.39 2.45 -6.40
C LEU A 179 17.39 1.17 -5.56
N LYS A 180 17.28 1.30 -4.24
CA LYS A 180 17.23 0.20 -3.28
C LYS A 180 16.24 0.55 -2.18
N ASP A 181 15.65 -0.47 -1.57
CA ASP A 181 14.83 -0.32 -0.38
C ASP A 181 15.69 0.24 0.78
N GLY A 182 15.12 1.18 1.55
CA GLY A 182 15.85 1.94 2.58
C GLY A 182 17.01 2.80 2.04
N GLY A 183 17.10 3.01 0.72
CA GLY A 183 18.16 3.79 0.09
C GLY A 183 17.93 5.31 0.17
N PRO A 184 18.97 6.12 -0.15
CA PRO A 184 18.77 7.55 -0.30
C PRO A 184 17.92 7.86 -1.54
N CYS A 185 17.12 8.94 -1.44
CA CYS A 185 16.38 9.46 -2.58
C CYS A 185 17.35 9.90 -3.68
N ILE A 186 17.17 9.39 -4.90
CA ILE A 186 17.98 9.76 -6.05
C ILE A 186 17.38 10.92 -6.84
N GLY A 187 16.09 11.19 -6.68
CA GLY A 187 15.36 12.31 -7.28
C GLY A 187 13.87 12.02 -7.43
N TYR A 188 13.23 12.67 -8.39
CA TYR A 188 11.78 12.67 -8.57
C TYR A 188 11.38 12.23 -9.98
N VAL A 189 10.30 11.47 -10.09
CA VAL A 189 9.68 11.04 -11.34
C VAL A 189 8.17 11.30 -11.27
N HIS A 190 7.59 11.73 -12.40
CA HIS A 190 6.16 11.95 -12.52
C HIS A 190 5.39 10.62 -12.42
N CYS A 191 4.28 10.60 -11.69
CA CYS A 191 3.50 9.41 -11.34
C CYS A 191 3.02 8.63 -12.58
N SER A 192 2.75 9.32 -13.69
CA SER A 192 2.35 8.68 -14.96
C SER A 192 3.43 7.76 -15.56
N ARG A 193 4.69 7.93 -15.17
CA ARG A 193 5.83 7.13 -15.64
C ARG A 193 6.11 5.92 -14.76
N ILE A 194 5.29 5.67 -13.74
CA ILE A 194 5.50 4.61 -12.75
C ILE A 194 4.46 3.51 -12.96
N LEU A 195 4.92 2.29 -13.20
CA LEU A 195 4.11 1.07 -13.19
C LEU A 195 4.28 0.37 -11.82
N PRO A 196 3.30 0.48 -10.91
CA PRO A 196 3.39 -0.12 -9.58
C PRO A 196 3.32 -1.65 -9.66
N TYR A 197 3.84 -2.33 -8.63
CA TYR A 197 3.85 -3.80 -8.51
C TYR A 197 2.54 -4.45 -8.96
N ASP A 198 1.38 -4.02 -8.45
CA ASP A 198 0.09 -4.67 -8.72
C ASP A 198 -0.30 -4.68 -10.20
N LYS A 199 0.17 -3.70 -10.97
CA LYS A 199 -0.07 -3.55 -12.41
C LYS A 199 1.00 -4.22 -13.28
N CYS A 200 2.08 -4.72 -12.68
CA CYS A 200 3.15 -5.40 -13.41
C CYS A 200 2.76 -6.80 -13.86
N SER A 201 3.41 -7.29 -14.92
CA SER A 201 3.30 -8.68 -15.36
C SER A 201 3.85 -9.65 -14.30
N MET A 202 3.41 -10.92 -14.34
CA MET A 202 3.86 -11.94 -13.38
C MET A 202 5.38 -12.14 -13.37
N GLN A 203 6.04 -11.99 -14.53
CA GLN A 203 7.49 -12.09 -14.65
C GLN A 203 8.20 -10.96 -13.89
N ILE A 204 7.72 -9.71 -14.04
CA ILE A 204 8.28 -8.56 -13.31
C ILE A 204 7.99 -8.68 -11.81
N LYS A 205 6.77 -9.07 -11.43
CA LYS A 205 6.41 -9.32 -10.02
C LYS A 205 7.33 -10.36 -9.38
N LYS A 206 7.70 -11.43 -10.10
CA LYS A 206 8.65 -12.44 -9.62
C LYS A 206 10.05 -11.85 -9.41
N LYS A 207 10.54 -11.01 -10.33
CA LYS A 207 11.83 -10.31 -10.18
C LYS A 207 11.83 -9.38 -8.96
N MET A 208 10.74 -8.62 -8.74
CA MET A 208 10.59 -7.74 -7.58
C MET A 208 10.63 -8.53 -6.26
N ARG A 209 9.89 -9.63 -6.17
CA ARG A 209 9.92 -10.49 -4.96
C ARG A 209 11.31 -11.03 -4.65
N ASN A 210 12.03 -11.51 -5.67
CA ASN A 210 13.39 -12.02 -5.49
C ASN A 210 14.41 -10.93 -5.08
N LEU A 211 14.15 -9.66 -5.39
CA LEU A 211 15.00 -8.54 -4.97
C LEU A 211 14.76 -8.19 -3.49
N MET A 212 13.57 -8.48 -2.97
CA MET A 212 13.10 -8.10 -1.63
C MET A 212 13.17 -9.25 -0.61
N SER A 213 13.50 -10.47 -1.07
CA SER A 213 13.74 -11.65 -0.24
C SER A 213 15.20 -11.74 0.20
#